data_AF-A0A7X6D1K7-F1
#
_entry.id   AF-A0A7X6D1K7-F1
#
_cell.length_a   1.000
_cell.length_b   1.000
_cell.length_c   1.000
_cell.angle_alpha   90.00
_cell.angle_beta   90.00
_cell.angle_gamma   90.00
#
_symmetry.space_group_name_H-M   'P 1'
#
loop_
_entity.id
_entity.type
_entity.pdbx_description
1 polymer ?
#
loop_
_entity_poly.entity_id
_entity_poly.type
_entity_poly.pdbx_seq_one_letter_code
_entity_poly.pdbx_strand_id
1 'polypeptide(L)'
;MSIRYGLLALLERGPSHGAQLRLDFEARTGASWPLNIGQVYTTLARLERDGLVASETADAGRQRYALTGEGHRAVAEWFARPVDRSHPARDELAIKIAMAVATPDSDVRAVISVQRRHTLRVLQGYARLQARALAAGTVERKGLAWLLVLEQLVFRAEAEVRWLEHCERVLDDLPQPADGPPRAADGPGAEPRPSSSGAARAGGGAGTGHRPHPVRRPARPGRAPHHRCTAATHHHGDAPPHRAAPPRRPPRSPAGPHHRGAPTPPPSHAGPPERGREHEQCR
;
A
#
# COMPACT_ATOMS: atom_id res chain seq x y z
N MET A 1 3.97 7.76 1.05
CA MET A 1 5.35 7.84 0.53
C MET A 1 5.47 9.10 -0.29
N SER A 2 6.40 10.00 0.06
CA SER A 2 6.45 11.30 -0.60
C SER A 2 7.36 11.22 -1.81
N ILE A 3 6.77 11.29 -3.00
CA ILE A 3 7.46 11.41 -4.30
C ILE A 3 8.55 12.49 -4.25
N ARG A 4 8.34 13.55 -3.45
CA ARG A 4 9.34 14.54 -3.06
C ARG A 4 10.71 13.93 -2.74
N TYR A 5 10.78 13.04 -1.76
CA TYR A 5 12.05 12.46 -1.30
C TYR A 5 12.61 11.46 -2.30
N GLY A 6 11.74 10.79 -3.07
CA GLY A 6 12.17 9.95 -4.18
C GLY A 6 12.93 10.75 -5.24
N LEU A 7 12.39 11.92 -5.65
CA LEU A 7 13.07 12.80 -6.61
C LEU A 7 14.37 13.39 -6.06
N LEU A 8 14.39 13.81 -4.80
CA LEU A 8 15.61 14.30 -4.15
C LEU A 8 16.70 13.21 -4.12
N ALA A 9 16.35 11.98 -3.71
CA ALA A 9 17.28 10.86 -3.67
C ALA A 9 17.82 10.44 -5.05
N LEU A 10 17.09 10.72 -6.14
CA LEU A 10 17.59 10.49 -7.50
C LEU A 10 18.64 11.51 -7.92
N LEU A 11 18.51 12.76 -7.44
CA LEU A 11 19.42 13.87 -7.71
C LEU A 11 20.75 13.79 -6.94
N GLU A 12 20.87 12.90 -5.94
CA GLU A 12 22.16 12.57 -5.28
C GLU A 12 23.24 12.08 -6.25
N ARG A 13 22.85 11.56 -7.43
CA ARG A 13 23.78 11.13 -8.48
C ARG A 13 24.27 12.26 -9.37
N GLY A 14 23.74 13.48 -9.17
CA GLY A 14 24.08 14.67 -9.94
C GLY A 14 22.90 15.27 -10.70
N PRO A 15 23.13 16.40 -11.40
CA PRO A 15 22.07 17.19 -12.01
C PRO A 15 21.34 16.46 -13.13
N SER A 16 20.00 16.47 -13.09
CA SER A 16 19.15 15.71 -14.01
C SER A 16 17.91 16.48 -14.47
N HIS A 17 17.31 16.03 -15.57
CA HIS A 17 16.09 16.61 -16.14
C HIS A 17 14.86 15.88 -15.60
N GLY A 18 13.71 16.57 -15.51
CA GLY A 18 12.47 15.99 -15.01
C GLY A 18 12.04 14.70 -15.71
N ALA A 19 12.19 14.62 -17.04
CA ALA A 19 11.89 13.41 -17.81
C ALA A 19 12.78 12.21 -17.40
N GLN A 20 14.07 12.44 -17.16
CA GLN A 20 15.00 11.40 -16.73
C GLN A 20 14.71 10.95 -15.31
N LEU A 21 14.40 11.89 -14.41
CA LEU A 21 14.00 11.58 -13.03
C LEU A 21 12.73 10.71 -12.99
N ARG A 22 11.76 10.96 -13.88
CA ARG A 22 10.59 10.10 -14.03
C ARG A 22 10.97 8.66 -14.38
N LEU A 23 11.81 8.48 -15.41
CA LEU A 23 12.24 7.16 -15.88
C LEU A 23 13.04 6.42 -14.80
N ASP A 24 13.96 7.11 -14.13
CA ASP A 24 14.74 6.52 -13.04
C ASP A 24 13.89 6.19 -11.81
N PHE A 25 12.84 6.95 -11.53
CA PHE A 25 11.88 6.64 -10.47
C PHE A 25 11.11 5.37 -10.82
N GLU A 26 10.47 5.34 -11.99
CA GLU A 26 9.68 4.20 -12.48
C GLU A 26 10.53 2.92 -12.59
N ALA A 27 11.79 3.02 -13.01
CA ALA A 27 12.70 1.87 -13.07
C ALA A 27 13.01 1.27 -11.69
N ARG A 28 12.95 2.06 -10.61
CA ARG A 28 13.32 1.63 -9.24
C ARG A 28 12.11 1.22 -8.41
N THR A 29 10.94 1.77 -8.71
CA THR A 29 9.67 1.43 -8.04
C THR A 29 8.76 0.52 -8.86
N GLY A 30 9.16 0.23 -10.09
CA GLY A 30 8.35 -0.46 -11.10
C GLY A 30 7.11 0.32 -11.52
N ALA A 31 6.38 -0.24 -12.48
CA ALA A 31 5.08 0.28 -12.94
C ALA A 31 4.00 0.26 -11.85
N SER A 32 4.27 -0.33 -10.68
CA SER A 32 3.39 -0.29 -9.51
C SER A 32 3.16 1.14 -8.97
N TRP A 33 4.05 2.07 -9.30
CA TRP A 33 3.97 3.47 -8.87
C TRP A 33 4.14 4.40 -10.08
N PRO A 34 3.11 4.50 -10.96
CA PRO A 34 3.21 5.35 -12.13
C PRO A 34 3.34 6.81 -11.69
N LEU A 35 4.34 7.50 -12.25
CA LEU A 35 4.61 8.89 -11.92
C LEU A 35 4.34 9.77 -13.15
N ASN A 36 3.26 10.55 -13.10
CA ASN A 36 2.94 11.47 -14.18
C ASN A 36 4.03 12.55 -14.30
N ILE A 37 4.44 12.87 -15.54
CA ILE A 37 5.40 13.94 -15.82
C ILE A 37 4.96 15.30 -15.26
N GLY A 38 3.67 15.61 -15.28
CA GLY A 38 3.14 16.84 -14.66
C GLY A 38 3.34 16.85 -13.14
N GLN A 39 3.25 15.69 -12.49
CA GLN A 39 3.52 15.54 -11.06
C GLN A 39 5.01 15.73 -10.74
N VAL A 40 5.90 15.28 -11.63
CA VAL A 40 7.35 15.51 -11.49
C VAL A 40 7.64 17.01 -11.49
N TYR A 41 7.21 17.75 -12.51
CA TYR A 41 7.50 19.18 -12.61
C TYR A 41 6.84 20.00 -11.50
N THR A 42 5.60 19.69 -11.12
CA THR A 42 4.96 20.37 -9.98
C THR A 42 5.65 20.08 -8.65
N THR A 43 6.22 18.89 -8.48
CA THR A 43 7.01 18.55 -7.29
C THR A 43 8.36 19.25 -7.32
N LEU A 44 9.06 19.27 -8.46
CA LEU A 44 10.34 19.96 -8.64
C LEU A 44 10.21 21.47 -8.39
N ALA A 45 9.16 22.10 -8.92
CA ALA A 45 8.90 23.53 -8.67
C ALA A 45 8.67 23.85 -7.17
N ARG A 46 8.05 22.92 -6.43
CA ARG A 46 7.92 23.06 -4.96
C ARG A 46 9.25 22.86 -4.25
N LEU A 47 10.03 21.86 -4.67
CA LEU A 47 11.37 21.61 -4.12
C LEU A 47 12.31 22.80 -4.32
N GLU A 48 12.21 23.45 -5.48
CA GLU A 48 12.96 24.66 -5.80
C GLU A 48 12.52 25.85 -4.95
N ARG A 49 11.20 26.06 -4.81
CA ARG A 49 10.65 27.08 -3.89
C ARG A 49 11.10 26.85 -2.44
N ASP A 50 11.15 25.59 -2.01
CA ASP A 50 11.58 25.19 -0.66
C ASP A 50 13.12 25.25 -0.49
N GLY A 51 13.88 25.68 -1.51
CA GLY A 51 15.35 25.79 -1.44
C GLY A 51 16.10 24.47 -1.44
N LEU A 52 15.43 23.33 -1.67
CA LEU A 52 16.05 21.99 -1.65
C LEU A 52 16.70 21.61 -2.98
N VAL A 53 16.29 22.26 -4.07
CA VAL A 53 16.78 22.04 -5.43
C VAL A 53 17.04 23.39 -6.07
N ALA A 54 18.11 23.49 -6.85
CA ALA A 54 18.34 24.62 -7.75
C ALA A 54 18.13 24.16 -9.20
N SER A 55 17.68 25.06 -10.06
CA SER A 55 17.59 24.80 -11.48
C SER A 55 18.55 25.65 -12.30
N GLU A 56 19.10 25.04 -13.34
CA GLU A 56 19.98 25.69 -14.31
C GLU A 56 19.42 25.43 -15.71
N THR A 57 19.43 26.47 -16.54
CA THR A 57 19.10 26.30 -17.96
C THR A 57 20.33 25.74 -18.67
N ALA A 58 20.23 24.50 -19.15
CA ALA A 58 21.31 23.86 -19.89
C ALA A 58 21.34 24.31 -21.37
N ASP A 59 22.45 24.00 -22.05
CA ASP A 59 22.70 24.21 -23.49
C ASP A 59 21.75 23.41 -24.39
N ALA A 60 20.47 23.77 -24.36
CA ALA A 60 19.36 23.33 -25.23
C ALA A 60 18.01 23.93 -24.78
N GLY A 61 17.99 24.87 -23.84
CA GLY A 61 16.76 25.40 -23.22
C GLY A 61 16.05 24.40 -22.30
N ARG A 62 16.72 23.29 -21.96
CA ARG A 62 16.18 22.27 -21.05
C ARG A 62 16.64 22.56 -19.62
N GLN A 63 15.69 22.58 -18.69
CA GLN A 63 15.96 22.82 -17.28
C GLN A 63 16.55 21.57 -16.63
N ARG A 64 17.74 21.73 -16.02
CA ARG A 64 18.37 20.72 -15.17
C ARG A 64 18.17 21.12 -13.72
N TYR A 65 17.96 20.13 -12.88
CA TYR A 65 17.77 20.30 -11.45
C TYR A 65 18.94 19.66 -10.71
N ALA A 66 19.44 20.33 -9.68
CA ALA A 66 20.52 19.86 -8.81
C ALA A 66 20.13 20.04 -7.34
N LEU A 67 20.61 19.16 -6.45
CA LEU A 67 20.41 19.34 -5.01
C LEU A 67 21.18 20.55 -4.51
N THR A 68 20.58 21.27 -3.56
CA THR A 68 21.30 22.23 -2.72
C THR A 68 21.88 21.51 -1.49
N GLY A 69 22.71 22.19 -0.70
CA GLY A 69 23.17 21.67 0.59
C GLY A 69 22.02 21.32 1.55
N GLU A 70 20.90 22.03 1.47
CA GLU A 70 19.68 21.69 2.22
C GLU A 70 19.00 20.44 1.67
N GLY A 71 18.96 20.29 0.35
CA GLY A 71 18.48 19.09 -0.33
C GLY A 71 19.21 17.83 0.12
N HIS A 72 20.54 17.86 0.16
CA HIS A 72 21.35 16.73 0.63
C HIS A 72 21.05 16.36 2.09
N ARG A 73 20.96 17.36 2.99
CA ARG A 73 20.58 17.12 4.40
C ARG A 73 19.20 16.48 4.52
N ALA A 74 18.22 16.99 3.76
CA ALA A 74 16.86 16.46 3.77
C ALA A 74 16.79 15.00 3.31
N VAL A 75 17.61 14.59 2.32
CA VAL A 75 17.70 13.19 1.88
C VAL A 75 18.33 12.31 2.96
N ALA A 76 19.43 12.74 3.56
CA ALA A 76 20.10 12.00 4.63
C ALA A 76 19.19 11.80 5.84
N GLU A 77 18.50 12.86 6.29
CA GLU A 77 17.52 12.80 7.36
C GLU A 77 16.35 11.87 7.02
N TRP A 78 15.88 11.89 5.77
CA TRP A 78 14.80 11.02 5.34
C TRP A 78 15.19 9.55 5.37
N PHE A 79 16.40 9.18 4.93
CA PHE A 79 16.89 7.80 5.02
C PHE A 79 17.09 7.32 6.45
N ALA A 80 17.44 8.21 7.38
CA ALA A 80 17.62 7.88 8.80
C ALA A 80 16.29 7.82 9.58
N ARG A 81 15.23 8.46 9.07
CA ARG A 81 13.95 8.55 9.78
C ARG A 81 13.10 7.28 9.58
N PRO A 82 12.60 6.66 10.67
CA PRO A 82 11.69 5.53 10.54
C PRO A 82 10.37 5.95 9.90
N VAL A 83 9.77 5.03 9.16
CA VAL A 83 8.38 5.19 8.68
C VAL A 83 7.45 4.85 9.83
N ASP A 84 6.83 5.86 10.43
CA ASP A 84 5.87 5.68 11.51
C ASP A 84 4.63 4.90 11.02
N ARG A 85 4.29 3.85 11.76
CA ARG A 85 3.12 2.98 11.53
C ARG A 85 2.28 2.80 12.80
N SER A 86 2.52 3.61 13.83
CA SER A 86 1.80 3.55 15.11
C SER A 86 0.29 3.80 14.96
N HIS A 87 -0.10 4.57 13.95
CA HIS A 87 -1.48 4.84 13.60
C HIS A 87 -1.71 4.38 12.16
N PRO A 88 -1.87 3.06 11.92
CA PRO A 88 -2.13 2.58 10.58
C PRO A 88 -3.39 3.25 10.03
N ALA A 89 -3.35 3.69 8.78
CA ALA A 89 -4.53 4.18 8.09
C ALA A 89 -5.64 3.12 8.19
N ARG A 90 -6.89 3.56 8.33
CA ARG A 90 -8.08 2.69 8.39
C ARG A 90 -7.98 1.61 7.31
N ASP A 91 -7.77 0.36 7.72
CA ASP A 91 -7.69 -0.76 6.80
C ASP A 91 -9.12 -1.10 6.34
N GLU A 92 -9.41 -0.80 5.08
CA GLU A 92 -10.73 -0.97 4.49
C GLU A 92 -11.21 -2.42 4.58
N LEU A 93 -10.32 -3.40 4.39
CA LEU A 93 -10.67 -4.82 4.41
C LEU A 93 -11.00 -5.28 5.82
N ALA A 94 -10.22 -4.85 6.82
CA ALA A 94 -10.53 -5.09 8.23
C ALA A 94 -11.89 -4.52 8.63
N ILE A 95 -12.18 -3.28 8.23
CA ILE A 95 -13.48 -2.65 8.46
C ILE A 95 -14.58 -3.44 7.76
N LYS A 96 -14.39 -3.82 6.50
CA LYS A 96 -15.37 -4.58 5.71
C LYS A 96 -15.72 -5.91 6.37
N ILE A 97 -14.72 -6.66 6.84
CA ILE A 97 -14.94 -7.92 7.55
C ILE A 97 -15.64 -7.69 8.89
N ALA A 98 -15.19 -6.70 9.69
CA ALA A 98 -15.83 -6.37 10.96
C ALA A 98 -17.31 -5.98 10.79
N MET A 99 -17.63 -5.18 9.77
CA MET A 99 -19.02 -4.80 9.47
C MET A 99 -19.84 -5.98 8.97
N ALA A 100 -19.27 -6.88 8.18
CA ALA A 100 -19.94 -8.11 7.78
C ALA A 100 -20.27 -8.99 9.01
N VAL A 101 -19.30 -9.21 9.90
CA VAL A 101 -19.53 -9.97 11.15
C VAL A 101 -20.65 -9.34 12.00
N ALA A 102 -20.73 -8.02 12.06
CA ALA A 102 -21.75 -7.31 12.83
C ALA A 102 -23.14 -7.24 12.14
N THR A 103 -23.27 -7.71 10.89
CA THR A 103 -24.51 -7.61 10.11
C THR A 103 -25.22 -8.97 10.03
N PRO A 104 -26.43 -9.14 10.64
CA PRO A 104 -27.10 -10.43 10.81
C PRO A 104 -27.35 -11.26 9.54
N ASP A 105 -27.47 -10.62 8.38
CA ASP A 105 -27.76 -11.28 7.10
C ASP A 105 -26.57 -11.32 6.13
N SER A 106 -25.40 -10.88 6.56
CA SER A 106 -24.25 -10.81 5.65
C SER A 106 -23.46 -12.12 5.63
N ASP A 107 -23.14 -12.58 4.42
CA ASP A 107 -22.25 -13.73 4.24
C ASP A 107 -20.78 -13.27 4.32
N VAL A 108 -20.27 -13.22 5.56
CA VAL A 108 -18.85 -12.92 5.82
C VAL A 108 -17.90 -13.90 5.13
N ARG A 109 -18.29 -15.18 4.98
CA ARG A 109 -17.45 -16.20 4.33
C ARG A 109 -17.33 -15.93 2.84
N ALA A 110 -18.40 -15.49 2.18
CA ALA A 110 -18.35 -15.03 0.80
C ALA A 110 -17.45 -13.79 0.66
N VAL A 111 -17.52 -12.83 1.58
CA VAL A 111 -16.64 -11.65 1.57
C VAL A 111 -15.16 -12.05 1.64
N ILE A 112 -14.80 -12.92 2.59
CA ILE A 112 -13.44 -13.43 2.74
C ILE A 112 -13.01 -14.20 1.48
N SER A 113 -13.85 -15.09 0.97
CA SER A 113 -13.57 -15.90 -0.22
C SER A 113 -13.33 -15.04 -1.46
N VAL A 114 -14.14 -13.99 -1.66
CA VAL A 114 -13.96 -13.04 -2.76
C VAL A 114 -12.62 -12.32 -2.65
N GLN A 115 -12.29 -11.83 -1.45
CA GLN A 115 -11.02 -11.15 -1.23
C GLN A 115 -9.85 -12.10 -1.45
N ARG A 116 -9.84 -13.29 -0.84
CA ARG A 116 -8.76 -14.28 -0.99
C ARG A 116 -8.50 -14.61 -2.46
N ARG A 117 -9.55 -14.85 -3.26
CA ARG A 117 -9.40 -15.08 -4.71
C ARG A 117 -8.80 -13.89 -5.45
N HIS A 118 -9.08 -12.66 -5.01
CA HIS A 118 -8.43 -11.47 -5.55
C HIS A 118 -6.95 -11.43 -5.18
N THR A 119 -6.62 -11.59 -3.90
CA THR A 119 -5.25 -11.55 -3.37
C THR A 119 -4.36 -12.62 -3.98
N LEU A 120 -4.85 -13.85 -4.17
CA LEU A 120 -4.11 -14.92 -4.83
C LEU A 120 -3.80 -14.62 -6.30
N ARG A 121 -4.73 -13.99 -7.03
CA ARG A 121 -4.47 -13.53 -8.42
C ARG A 121 -3.41 -12.44 -8.45
N VAL A 122 -3.44 -11.52 -7.49
CA VAL A 122 -2.42 -10.48 -7.34
C VAL A 122 -1.05 -11.11 -7.05
N LEU A 123 -0.98 -12.09 -6.13
CA LEU A 123 0.24 -12.82 -5.80
C LEU A 123 0.85 -13.53 -7.02
N GLN A 124 0.01 -14.21 -7.83
CA GLN A 124 0.45 -14.80 -9.10
C GLN A 124 0.99 -13.74 -10.07
N GLY A 125 0.38 -12.55 -10.12
CA GLY A 125 0.85 -11.42 -10.89
C GLY A 125 2.26 -10.99 -10.47
N TYR A 126 2.51 -10.85 -9.17
CA TYR A 126 3.83 -10.50 -8.64
C TYR A 126 4.87 -11.59 -8.89
N ALA A 127 4.54 -12.87 -8.69
CA ALA A 127 5.45 -13.98 -8.98
C ALA A 127 5.90 -13.99 -10.45
N ARG A 128 4.99 -13.69 -11.39
CA ARG A 128 5.34 -13.55 -12.83
C ARG A 128 6.27 -12.36 -13.08
N LEU A 129 6.07 -11.24 -12.41
CA LEU A 129 6.95 -10.07 -12.53
C LEU A 129 8.35 -10.35 -11.96
N GLN A 130 8.43 -11.03 -10.82
CA GLN A 130 9.69 -11.43 -10.20
C GLN A 130 10.48 -12.38 -11.10
N ALA A 131 9.82 -13.41 -11.66
CA ALA A 131 10.45 -14.33 -12.61
C ALA A 131 11.01 -13.60 -13.84
N ARG A 132 10.27 -12.63 -14.39
CA ARG A 132 10.75 -11.80 -15.52
C ARG A 132 11.94 -10.93 -15.14
N ALA A 133 11.92 -10.29 -13.97
CA ALA A 133 13.01 -9.44 -13.50
C ALA A 133 14.30 -10.26 -13.28
N LEU A 134 14.17 -11.47 -12.75
CA LEU A 134 15.30 -12.39 -12.54
C LEU A 134 15.85 -12.92 -13.88
N ALA A 135 14.96 -13.31 -14.80
CA ALA A 135 15.35 -13.80 -16.13
C ALA A 135 16.05 -12.73 -16.99
N ALA A 136 15.73 -11.44 -16.78
CA ALA A 136 16.39 -10.33 -17.44
C ALA A 136 17.85 -10.09 -16.98
N GLY A 137 18.40 -10.94 -16.09
CA GLY A 137 19.81 -10.90 -15.69
C GLY A 137 20.19 -9.65 -14.90
N THR A 138 19.22 -9.02 -14.23
CA THR A 138 19.43 -7.72 -13.59
C THR A 138 20.19 -7.82 -12.25
N VAL A 139 21.50 -8.11 -12.33
CA VAL A 139 22.45 -8.00 -11.20
C VAL A 139 22.98 -6.55 -11.06
N GLU A 140 22.27 -5.57 -11.61
CA GLU A 140 22.53 -4.15 -11.37
C GLU A 140 21.73 -3.63 -10.18
N ARG A 141 22.26 -2.62 -9.47
CA ARG A 141 21.63 -1.99 -8.30
C ARG A 141 20.18 -1.51 -8.56
N LYS A 142 19.84 -1.12 -9.80
CA LYS A 142 18.47 -0.73 -10.18
C LYS A 142 17.52 -1.94 -10.21
N GLY A 143 17.97 -3.07 -10.76
CA GLY A 143 17.21 -4.33 -10.77
C GLY A 143 16.94 -4.85 -9.36
N LEU A 144 17.96 -4.81 -8.50
CA LEU A 144 17.80 -5.17 -7.09
C LEU A 144 16.77 -4.27 -6.37
N ALA A 145 16.81 -2.96 -6.59
CA ALA A 145 15.85 -2.05 -5.97
C ALA A 145 14.39 -2.41 -6.34
N TRP A 146 14.15 -2.73 -7.61
CA TRP A 146 12.83 -3.17 -8.05
C TRP A 146 12.44 -4.55 -7.48
N LEU A 147 13.36 -5.51 -7.45
CA LEU A 147 13.13 -6.82 -6.84
C LEU A 147 12.72 -6.71 -5.37
N LEU A 148 13.39 -5.86 -4.59
CA LEU A 148 13.03 -5.62 -3.18
C LEU A 148 11.62 -5.02 -3.03
N VAL A 149 11.21 -4.15 -3.94
CA VAL A 149 9.83 -3.61 -3.96
C VAL A 149 8.82 -4.72 -4.29
N LEU A 150 9.11 -5.57 -5.27
CA LEU A 150 8.27 -6.72 -5.61
C LEU A 150 8.14 -7.70 -4.44
N GLU A 151 9.23 -8.04 -3.78
CA GLU A 151 9.23 -8.91 -2.61
C GLU A 151 8.36 -8.34 -1.48
N GLN A 152 8.47 -7.04 -1.23
CA GLN A 152 7.61 -6.38 -0.25
C GLN A 152 6.11 -6.48 -0.62
N LEU A 153 5.77 -6.39 -1.90
CA LEU A 153 4.38 -6.55 -2.37
C LEU A 153 3.89 -8.00 -2.22
N VAL A 154 4.76 -8.98 -2.50
CA VAL A 154 4.51 -10.42 -2.25
C VAL A 154 4.25 -10.66 -0.77
N PHE A 155 5.15 -10.22 0.12
CA PHE A 155 4.99 -10.42 1.56
C PHE A 155 3.72 -9.77 2.11
N ARG A 156 3.31 -8.62 1.56
CA ARG A 156 2.04 -7.98 1.95
C ARG A 156 0.83 -8.81 1.52
N ALA A 157 0.81 -9.31 0.29
CA ALA A 157 -0.26 -10.16 -0.21
C ALA A 157 -0.35 -11.48 0.57
N GLU A 158 0.79 -12.09 0.89
CA GLU A 158 0.85 -13.31 1.72
C GLU A 158 0.36 -13.06 3.14
N ALA A 159 0.72 -11.92 3.74
CA ALA A 159 0.22 -11.54 5.06
C ALA A 159 -1.30 -11.37 5.05
N GLU A 160 -1.86 -10.77 4.00
CA GLU A 160 -3.30 -10.66 3.83
C GLU A 160 -3.98 -12.04 3.71
N VAL A 161 -3.45 -12.94 2.88
CA VAL A 161 -3.98 -14.32 2.76
C VAL A 161 -3.94 -15.04 4.12
N ARG A 162 -2.82 -15.00 4.82
CA ARG A 162 -2.68 -15.63 6.16
C ARG A 162 -3.65 -15.06 7.18
N TRP A 163 -3.93 -13.76 7.11
CA TRP A 163 -4.90 -13.12 7.99
C TRP A 163 -6.35 -13.49 7.63
N LEU A 164 -6.70 -13.57 6.35
CA LEU A 164 -8.01 -14.06 5.90
C LEU A 164 -8.26 -15.52 6.32
N GLU A 165 -7.23 -16.36 6.24
CA GLU A 165 -7.26 -17.74 6.76
C GLU A 165 -7.49 -17.79 8.27
N HIS A 166 -6.88 -16.87 9.01
CA HIS A 166 -7.13 -16.74 10.43
C HIS A 166 -8.58 -16.33 10.72
N CYS A 167 -9.12 -15.36 9.97
CA CYS A 167 -10.53 -14.95 10.11
C CYS A 167 -11.49 -16.11 9.86
N GLU A 168 -11.28 -16.91 8.82
CA GLU A 168 -12.10 -18.12 8.56
C GLU A 168 -12.06 -19.10 9.72
N ARG A 169 -10.88 -19.43 10.25
CA ARG A 169 -10.75 -20.34 11.40
C ARG A 169 -11.49 -19.82 12.63
N VAL A 170 -11.36 -18.52 12.93
CA VAL A 170 -12.08 -17.90 14.04
C VAL A 170 -13.58 -18.00 13.84
N LEU A 171 -14.08 -17.84 12.62
CA LEU A 171 -15.51 -17.97 12.29
C LEU A 171 -16.00 -19.42 12.32
N ASP A 172 -15.15 -20.41 12.05
CA ASP A 172 -15.45 -21.84 12.17
C ASP A 172 -15.61 -22.25 13.64
N ASP A 173 -14.84 -21.64 14.54
CA ASP A 173 -14.85 -21.93 15.98
C ASP A 173 -15.99 -21.21 16.73
N LEU A 174 -16.68 -20.27 16.10
CA LEU A 174 -17.83 -19.61 16.72
C LEU A 174 -18.98 -20.61 16.88
N PRO A 175 -19.59 -20.71 18.09
CA PRO A 175 -20.81 -21.48 18.27
C PRO A 175 -21.85 -20.98 17.26
N GLN A 176 -22.33 -21.89 16.41
CA GLN A 176 -23.55 -21.62 15.65
C GLN A 176 -24.62 -21.22 16.66
N PRO A 177 -25.37 -20.12 16.44
CA PRO A 177 -26.54 -19.86 17.28
C PRO A 177 -27.37 -21.13 17.24
N ALA A 178 -27.55 -21.75 18.40
CA ALA A 178 -28.30 -22.98 18.53
C ALA A 178 -29.61 -22.79 17.75
N ASP A 179 -29.94 -23.76 16.89
CA ASP A 179 -31.26 -23.85 16.28
C ASP A 179 -32.27 -23.46 17.36
N GLY A 180 -33.03 -22.39 17.09
CA GLY A 180 -33.96 -21.82 18.07
C GLY A 180 -34.81 -22.93 18.69
N PRO A 181 -35.29 -22.75 19.95
CA PRO A 181 -36.00 -23.79 20.67
C PRO A 181 -37.02 -24.47 19.75
N PRO A 182 -37.11 -25.81 19.76
CA PRO A 182 -37.91 -26.54 18.79
C PRO A 182 -39.30 -25.91 18.76
N ARG A 183 -39.72 -25.42 17.57
CA ARG A 183 -41.08 -24.93 17.39
C ARG A 183 -41.98 -26.02 17.98
N ALA A 184 -42.73 -25.65 19.01
CA ALA A 184 -43.69 -26.53 19.64
C ALA A 184 -44.44 -27.24 18.52
N ALA A 185 -44.42 -28.57 18.54
CA ALA A 185 -45.14 -29.37 17.59
C ALA A 185 -46.58 -28.86 17.54
N ASP A 186 -46.97 -28.30 16.39
CA ASP A 186 -48.38 -28.08 16.11
C ASP A 186 -49.04 -29.46 16.19
N GLY A 187 -49.86 -29.64 17.22
CA GLY A 187 -50.59 -30.89 17.47
C GLY A 187 -51.51 -31.24 16.30
N PRO A 188 -51.92 -32.51 16.18
CA PRO A 188 -52.73 -32.96 15.06
C PRO A 188 -54.16 -32.44 15.22
N GLY A 189 -54.64 -31.62 14.29
CA GLY A 189 -56.04 -31.21 14.29
C GLY A 189 -56.39 -30.01 13.42
N ALA A 190 -56.32 -30.16 12.10
CA ALA A 190 -57.12 -29.35 11.18
C ALA A 190 -57.33 -30.10 9.86
N GLU A 191 -58.56 -30.57 9.66
CA GLU A 191 -59.05 -31.21 8.43
C GLU A 191 -58.95 -30.29 7.19
N PRO A 192 -58.83 -30.85 5.98
CA PRO A 192 -58.77 -30.08 4.75
C PRO A 192 -60.17 -29.60 4.33
N ARG A 193 -60.33 -28.30 4.13
CA ARG A 193 -61.53 -27.73 3.50
C ARG A 193 -61.54 -28.02 1.99
N PRO A 194 -62.68 -28.40 1.40
CA PRO A 194 -62.77 -28.74 -0.02
C PRO A 194 -62.79 -27.51 -0.93
N SER A 195 -62.22 -27.70 -2.12
CA SER A 195 -62.19 -26.77 -3.24
C SER A 195 -63.57 -26.62 -3.89
N SER A 196 -64.03 -25.39 -4.07
CA SER A 196 -65.20 -25.09 -4.89
C SER A 196 -64.78 -24.77 -6.33
N SER A 197 -65.07 -25.71 -7.23
CA SER A 197 -65.18 -25.53 -8.68
C SER A 197 -66.41 -24.68 -9.01
N GLY A 198 -66.26 -23.72 -9.94
CA GLY A 198 -67.35 -22.98 -10.56
C GLY A 198 -66.94 -22.54 -11.97
N ALA A 199 -67.43 -23.25 -12.98
CA ALA A 199 -67.18 -23.03 -14.40
C ALA A 199 -68.19 -22.06 -15.04
N ALA A 200 -67.76 -21.24 -16.01
CA ALA A 200 -68.59 -20.81 -17.15
C ALA A 200 -67.79 -20.15 -18.31
N ARG A 201 -67.60 -20.97 -19.34
CA ARG A 201 -67.61 -20.77 -20.82
C ARG A 201 -67.39 -19.38 -21.50
N ALA A 202 -66.44 -19.45 -22.45
CA ALA A 202 -66.53 -19.14 -23.90
C ALA A 202 -66.59 -17.70 -24.44
N GLY A 203 -65.69 -17.42 -25.40
CA GLY A 203 -65.81 -16.34 -26.40
C GLY A 203 -64.46 -15.91 -26.95
N GLY A 204 -64.14 -16.30 -28.19
CA GLY A 204 -62.86 -16.03 -28.85
C GLY A 204 -62.69 -14.61 -29.41
N GLY A 205 -61.49 -14.33 -29.94
CA GLY A 205 -61.21 -13.15 -30.74
C GLY A 205 -59.74 -12.78 -30.79
N ALA A 206 -59.09 -13.04 -31.92
CA ALA A 206 -57.74 -12.62 -32.24
C ALA A 206 -57.61 -11.09 -32.35
N GLY A 207 -56.45 -10.53 -32.03
CA GLY A 207 -56.17 -9.11 -32.22
C GLY A 207 -54.80 -8.67 -31.72
N THR A 208 -53.84 -8.63 -32.64
CA THR A 208 -52.51 -8.05 -32.52
C THR A 208 -52.52 -6.62 -31.97
N GLY A 209 -51.64 -6.30 -31.02
CA GLY A 209 -51.48 -4.94 -30.50
C GLY A 209 -50.30 -4.78 -29.56
N HIS A 210 -49.09 -4.74 -30.13
CA HIS A 210 -47.87 -4.36 -29.41
C HIS A 210 -47.92 -2.85 -29.08
N ARG A 211 -48.03 -2.49 -27.79
CA ARG A 211 -47.79 -1.12 -27.30
C ARG A 211 -46.95 -1.17 -26.03
N PRO A 212 -45.79 -0.48 -25.98
CA PRO A 212 -44.96 -0.43 -24.78
C PRO A 212 -45.46 0.61 -23.77
N HIS A 213 -45.24 0.31 -22.49
CA HIS A 213 -45.53 1.17 -21.34
C HIS A 213 -44.70 2.47 -21.34
N PRO A 214 -45.22 3.58 -20.79
CA PRO A 214 -44.47 4.83 -20.69
C PRO A 214 -43.44 4.78 -19.54
N VAL A 215 -42.21 5.13 -19.88
CA VAL A 215 -41.08 5.35 -18.97
C VAL A 215 -41.36 6.59 -18.10
N ARG A 216 -41.38 6.44 -16.77
CA ARG A 216 -41.37 7.56 -15.82
C ARG A 216 -40.05 8.34 -15.95
N ARG A 217 -40.12 9.62 -16.33
CA ARG A 217 -39.00 10.58 -16.24
C ARG A 217 -38.76 10.97 -14.77
N PRO A 218 -37.51 11.05 -14.29
CA PRO A 218 -37.21 11.75 -13.06
C PRO A 218 -37.29 13.27 -13.26
N ALA A 219 -37.84 13.96 -12.26
CA ALA A 219 -38.01 15.41 -12.22
C ALA A 219 -36.66 16.14 -12.08
N ARG A 220 -36.58 17.34 -12.68
CA ARG A 220 -35.43 18.27 -12.57
C ARG A 220 -35.24 18.74 -11.12
N PRO A 221 -34.00 18.99 -10.65
CA PRO A 221 -33.78 19.63 -9.36
C PRO A 221 -34.06 21.13 -9.44
N GLY A 222 -34.99 21.58 -8.60
CA GLY A 222 -35.27 22.99 -8.33
C GLY A 222 -34.20 23.62 -7.43
N ARG A 223 -33.96 24.89 -7.70
CA ARG A 223 -32.94 25.78 -7.12
C ARG A 223 -33.22 26.06 -5.62
N ALA A 224 -32.14 26.12 -4.83
CA ALA A 224 -32.13 26.40 -3.40
C ALA A 224 -32.65 27.80 -3.01
N PRO A 225 -33.02 27.98 -1.73
CA PRO A 225 -32.75 29.22 -1.04
C PRO A 225 -31.83 29.04 0.17
N HIS A 226 -30.97 30.04 0.34
CA HIS A 226 -29.96 30.18 1.39
C HIS A 226 -30.58 30.34 2.78
N HIS A 227 -30.05 29.62 3.78
CA HIS A 227 -30.21 29.98 5.18
C HIS A 227 -28.84 30.15 5.86
N ARG A 228 -28.75 31.27 6.57
CA ARG A 228 -27.56 31.86 7.19
C ARG A 228 -27.03 31.03 8.37
N CYS A 229 -25.71 31.10 8.52
CA CYS A 229 -24.94 30.77 9.72
C CYS A 229 -25.49 31.40 10.99
N THR A 230 -25.51 30.63 12.07
CA THR A 230 -25.16 31.06 13.44
C THR A 230 -24.84 29.85 14.32
N ALA A 231 -24.00 30.08 15.34
CA ALA A 231 -23.57 29.20 16.44
C ALA A 231 -22.34 28.32 16.15
N ALA A 232 -21.41 28.10 17.08
CA ALA A 232 -21.16 28.69 18.39
C ALA A 232 -19.74 28.27 18.81
N THR A 233 -19.09 29.17 19.54
CA THR A 233 -17.82 29.03 20.27
C THR A 233 -17.79 27.73 21.08
N HIS A 234 -16.80 26.86 20.86
CA HIS A 234 -16.53 25.72 21.74
C HIS A 234 -15.28 26.02 22.59
N HIS A 235 -15.49 25.96 23.91
CA HIS A 235 -14.51 26.03 24.97
C HIS A 235 -13.35 25.05 24.77
N HIS A 236 -12.12 25.55 24.99
CA HIS A 236 -10.96 24.74 25.35
C HIS A 236 -11.18 24.14 26.75
N GLY A 237 -11.27 22.82 26.84
CA GLY A 237 -11.15 22.08 28.09
C GLY A 237 -9.70 21.64 28.27
N ASP A 238 -9.04 22.19 29.29
CA ASP A 238 -7.72 21.80 29.77
C ASP A 238 -7.71 20.34 30.25
N ALA A 239 -6.76 19.55 29.75
CA ALA A 239 -6.45 18.22 30.26
C ALA A 239 -5.31 18.31 31.30
N PRO A 240 -5.40 17.61 32.45
CA PRO A 240 -4.36 17.64 33.48
C PRO A 240 -3.13 16.80 33.09
N PRO A 241 -1.91 17.18 33.53
CA PRO A 241 -0.69 16.50 33.10
C PRO A 241 -0.50 15.16 33.82
N HIS A 242 -0.30 14.09 33.03
CA HIS A 242 0.12 12.78 33.52
C HIS A 242 1.57 12.83 34.04
N ARG A 243 1.74 12.43 35.31
CA ARG A 243 3.03 12.23 35.97
C ARG A 243 3.91 11.24 35.20
N ALA A 244 5.13 11.67 34.86
CA ALA A 244 6.17 10.85 34.29
C ALA A 244 6.66 9.79 35.30
N ALA A 245 6.67 8.52 34.89
CA ALA A 245 7.33 7.44 35.63
C ALA A 245 8.86 7.49 35.38
N PRO A 246 9.72 7.23 36.39
CA PRO A 246 11.16 7.27 36.21
C PRO A 246 11.69 6.08 35.37
N PRO A 247 12.79 6.25 34.62
CA PRO A 247 13.33 5.20 33.76
C PRO A 247 13.93 4.04 34.57
N ARG A 248 13.58 2.81 34.16
CA ARG A 248 14.14 1.56 34.71
C ARG A 248 15.62 1.43 34.31
N ARG A 249 16.48 1.12 35.29
CA ARG A 249 17.92 0.83 35.08
C ARG A 249 18.10 -0.41 34.17
N PRO A 250 19.12 -0.44 33.30
CA PRO A 250 19.48 -1.65 32.55
C PRO A 250 20.13 -2.70 33.46
N PRO A 251 19.98 -4.01 33.17
CA PRO A 251 20.62 -5.08 33.92
C PRO A 251 22.14 -5.10 33.68
N ARG A 252 22.90 -5.42 34.74
CA ARG A 252 24.36 -5.56 34.75
C ARG A 252 24.80 -6.79 33.94
N SER A 253 25.76 -6.61 33.02
CA SER A 253 26.51 -7.71 32.41
C SER A 253 27.40 -8.41 33.45
N PRO A 254 27.44 -9.75 33.52
CA PRO A 254 28.45 -10.45 34.30
C PRO A 254 29.78 -10.51 33.54
N ALA A 255 30.84 -10.17 34.27
CA ALA A 255 32.24 -10.34 33.88
C ALA A 255 32.55 -11.82 33.55
N GLY A 256 33.37 -12.04 32.54
CA GLY A 256 33.80 -13.38 32.10
C GLY A 256 34.88 -14.01 32.99
N PRO A 257 35.51 -15.10 32.52
CA PRO A 257 36.85 -15.44 32.96
C PRO A 257 37.85 -15.50 31.80
N HIS A 258 39.06 -15.07 32.17
CA HIS A 258 40.30 -15.03 31.43
C HIS A 258 40.69 -16.36 30.77
N HIS A 259 41.29 -16.30 29.58
CA HIS A 259 42.39 -17.22 29.24
C HIS A 259 43.51 -16.50 28.47
N ARG A 260 44.73 -16.86 28.89
CA ARG A 260 46.04 -16.28 28.59
C ARG A 260 46.57 -16.70 27.21
N GLY A 261 47.47 -15.89 26.66
CA GLY A 261 48.60 -16.38 25.86
C GLY A 261 48.82 -15.70 24.51
N ALA A 262 49.68 -14.68 24.47
CA ALA A 262 50.45 -14.32 23.28
C ALA A 262 51.63 -15.32 23.13
N PRO A 263 52.29 -15.45 21.95
CA PRO A 263 53.25 -14.43 21.51
C PRO A 263 53.33 -14.18 19.99
N THR A 264 53.68 -12.95 19.64
CA THR A 264 54.22 -12.53 18.33
C THR A 264 55.67 -12.99 18.17
N PRO A 265 56.12 -13.26 16.92
CA PRO A 265 57.45 -12.78 16.50
C PRO A 265 57.44 -12.29 15.01
N PRO A 266 58.57 -11.90 14.39
CA PRO A 266 58.98 -10.50 14.16
C PRO A 266 59.03 -10.12 12.65
N PRO A 267 59.40 -8.86 12.28
CA PRO A 267 59.51 -8.42 10.89
C PRO A 267 60.92 -8.63 10.31
N SER A 268 61.01 -8.86 8.99
CA SER A 268 62.23 -8.86 8.16
C SER A 268 61.80 -8.87 6.69
N HIS A 269 62.39 -8.19 5.72
CA HIS A 269 63.46 -7.19 5.63
C HIS A 269 63.28 -6.52 4.25
N ALA A 270 63.81 -5.32 4.09
CA ALA A 270 63.75 -4.50 2.89
C ALA A 270 64.80 -4.86 1.83
N GLY A 271 64.48 -4.52 0.56
CA GLY A 271 65.40 -4.05 -0.49
C GLY A 271 65.51 -4.94 -1.74
N PRO A 272 65.95 -4.42 -2.91
CA PRO A 272 65.87 -3.07 -3.49
C PRO A 272 65.36 -3.13 -4.98
N PRO A 273 65.40 -2.02 -5.78
CA PRO A 273 64.78 -1.94 -7.12
C PRO A 273 65.80 -2.02 -8.28
N GLU A 274 65.40 -2.63 -9.41
CA GLU A 274 66.04 -2.49 -10.73
C GLU A 274 64.98 -1.92 -11.69
N ARG A 275 65.02 -0.65 -12.11
CA ARG A 275 65.84 -0.04 -13.18
C ARG A 275 65.95 -0.88 -14.46
N GLY A 276 65.19 -0.47 -15.46
CA GLY A 276 65.80 0.10 -16.67
C GLY A 276 65.50 -0.57 -18.01
N ARG A 277 65.25 0.34 -18.98
CA ARG A 277 65.34 0.23 -20.44
C ARG A 277 64.04 -0.20 -21.14
N GLU A 278 63.29 0.73 -21.74
CA GLU A 278 63.57 1.54 -22.95
C GLU A 278 63.40 0.75 -24.26
N HIS A 279 62.90 1.46 -25.27
CA HIS A 279 62.75 1.11 -26.69
C HIS A 279 61.56 0.17 -27.02
N GLU A 280 60.70 0.39 -28.03
CA GLU A 280 60.79 1.24 -29.22
C GLU A 280 59.39 1.42 -29.84
N GLN A 281 59.18 2.54 -30.53
CA GLN A 281 58.10 2.77 -31.49
C GLN A 281 58.12 1.75 -32.63
N CYS A 282 56.94 1.34 -33.13
CA CYS A 282 56.64 1.40 -34.57
C CYS A 282 55.18 1.04 -34.90
N ARG A 283 54.55 1.99 -35.60
CA ARG A 283 53.41 1.90 -36.56
C ARG A 283 52.03 1.53 -36.05
#